data_AF-A0A915N385-F1
#
_entry.id   AF-A0A915N385-F1
#
_cell.length_a   1.000
_cell.length_b   1.000
_cell.length_c   1.000
_cell.angle_alpha   90.00
_cell.angle_beta   90.00
_cell.angle_gamma   90.00
#
_symmetry.space_group_name_H-M   'P 1'
#
loop_
_entity.id
_entity.type
_entity.pdbx_description
1 polymer ?
#
loop_
_entity_poly.entity_id
_entity_poly.type
_entity_poly.pdbx_seq_one_letter_code
_entity_poly.pdbx_strand_id
1 'polypeptide(L)'
;MLIPKSRRPPVIIRDGRQIKPNPLPWELKISRELLLGKVKVLSRIGLEKIPCLHVRVPLYTFFEVTRIFYRTFELYWALDPEEKCKLGDVVIIRKLPEEKRIASTVPYLIEKVVFEHGARVDLLSKKRNFEGIYEDEMNIRKQLVEEMEVSEEVFRPRLIDTTEYVKARLDQIAELLEVVSSNAGGDESTSAPRTLFQRLPRHMRRRAMSHNRSMVENSKPRWLPTHIWHAKRFHMEAIWGFKLAVKCCQKTFRPNYRSSLSSSIITDRSYLTCLQFTLIKNTSISFISNLLSKFCRKKCSPTFNNLFALSGNFETSLLLFKPGDDFNEFIGPCRFSWFLPNKLNLWIHPSIELDFLKEISLLNEIKIISPSKYCNNTEENLEASVELNVLKNKISRFQLIGPKSLIYLNCVFKLVLDKELDNLDCSGYRDIHNWWRLFATRIVTNSSLQSGTLINLL
;
A
#
# COMPACT_ATOMS: atom_id res chain seq x y z
N MET A 1 -17.94 21.73 8.20
CA MET A 1 -16.66 22.17 8.78
C MET A 1 -15.84 20.95 9.17
N LEU A 2 -14.71 20.74 8.51
CA LEU A 2 -13.78 19.64 8.76
C LEU A 2 -13.04 19.91 10.07
N ILE A 3 -13.29 19.13 11.13
CA ILE A 3 -12.46 19.14 12.33
C ILE A 3 -11.18 18.35 11.98
N PRO A 4 -9.98 18.97 11.95
CA PRO A 4 -8.76 18.23 11.77
C PRO A 4 -8.59 17.28 12.95
N LYS A 5 -8.35 15.99 12.68
CA LYS A 5 -7.97 15.00 13.69
C LYS A 5 -6.57 15.34 14.21
N SER A 6 -6.48 16.33 15.09
CA SER A 6 -5.29 16.59 15.87
C SER A 6 -5.14 15.48 16.92
N ARG A 7 -3.93 14.98 17.15
CA ARG A 7 -3.59 14.09 18.28
C ARG A 7 -3.69 14.80 19.65
N ARG A 8 -4.13 16.05 19.68
CA ARG A 8 -4.35 16.79 20.92
C ARG A 8 -5.74 16.43 21.45
N PRO A 9 -5.92 16.26 22.77
CA PRO A 9 -7.25 16.06 23.33
C PRO A 9 -8.18 17.17 22.80
N PRO A 10 -9.45 16.86 22.47
CA PRO A 10 -10.38 17.87 22.00
C PRO A 10 -10.45 19.01 23.02
N VAL A 11 -9.97 20.18 22.62
CA VAL A 11 -10.02 21.38 23.47
C VAL A 11 -11.36 22.04 23.22
N ILE A 12 -12.17 22.19 24.27
CA ILE A 12 -13.40 22.97 24.19
C ILE A 12 -12.98 24.44 24.11
N ILE A 13 -13.17 25.05 22.95
CA ILE A 13 -12.94 26.48 22.75
C ILE A 13 -14.31 27.15 22.81
N ARG A 14 -14.55 27.93 23.86
CA ARG A 14 -15.69 28.85 23.97
C ARG A 14 -15.11 30.27 24.03
N ASP A 15 -15.61 31.15 23.16
CA ASP A 15 -15.21 32.57 23.09
C ASP A 15 -13.69 32.80 22.99
N GLY A 16 -13.01 31.98 22.17
CA GLY A 16 -11.57 32.11 21.91
C GLY A 16 -10.65 31.69 23.07
N ARG A 17 -11.19 31.25 24.22
CA ARG A 17 -10.42 30.73 25.36
C ARG A 17 -10.47 29.21 25.41
N GLN A 18 -9.32 28.58 25.68
CA GLN A 18 -9.26 27.13 25.94
C GLN A 18 -9.81 26.84 27.33
N ILE A 19 -10.95 26.14 27.40
CA ILE A 19 -11.56 25.73 28.67
C ILE A 19 -11.20 24.25 28.90
N LYS A 20 -10.50 23.95 30.00
CA LYS A 20 -10.41 22.56 30.48
C LYS A 20 -11.80 22.17 31.00
N PRO A 21 -12.38 21.03 30.60
CA PRO A 21 -13.64 20.58 31.17
C PRO A 21 -13.49 20.45 32.69
N ASN A 22 -14.52 20.84 33.44
CA ASN A 22 -14.55 20.63 34.89
C ASN A 22 -14.41 19.11 35.15
N PRO A 23 -13.56 18.70 36.11
CA PRO A 23 -13.39 17.29 36.42
C PRO A 23 -14.73 16.70 36.82
N LEU A 24 -15.04 15.51 36.31
CA LEU A 24 -16.33 14.87 36.57
C LEU A 24 -16.39 14.44 38.04
N PRO A 25 -17.58 14.39 38.67
CA PRO A 25 -17.71 14.10 40.12
C PRO A 25 -17.07 12.79 40.57
N TRP A 26 -16.94 11.79 39.68
CA TRP A 26 -16.25 10.53 39.98
C TRP A 26 -14.72 10.60 39.78
N GLU A 27 -14.20 11.50 38.95
CA GLU A 27 -12.74 11.70 38.81
C GLU A 27 -12.12 12.19 40.12
N LEU A 28 -12.90 12.90 40.94
CA LEU A 28 -12.54 13.28 42.31
C LEU A 28 -12.52 12.10 43.29
N LYS A 29 -13.21 10.99 42.97
CA LYS A 29 -13.26 9.77 43.81
C LYS A 29 -12.13 8.77 43.51
N ILE A 30 -11.38 8.95 42.41
CA ILE A 30 -10.26 8.06 42.07
C ILE A 30 -9.10 8.39 43.01
N SER A 31 -8.78 7.45 43.91
CA SER A 31 -7.59 7.55 44.76
C SER A 31 -6.33 7.68 43.90
N ARG A 32 -5.60 8.78 44.05
CA ARG A 32 -4.28 9.02 43.41
C ARG A 32 -3.13 8.63 44.34
N GLU A 33 -3.36 7.68 45.24
CA GLU A 33 -2.35 7.26 46.21
C GLU A 33 -1.22 6.45 45.58
N LEU A 34 -1.50 5.70 44.51
CA LEU A 34 -0.55 4.85 43.81
C LEU A 34 -0.65 5.08 42.30
N LEU A 35 0.46 5.45 41.66
CA LEU A 35 0.50 5.73 40.23
C LEU A 35 1.61 4.94 39.54
N LEU A 36 1.32 4.42 38.34
CA LEU A 36 2.30 3.75 37.48
C LEU A 36 2.68 4.69 36.34
N GLY A 37 3.97 4.94 36.12
CA GLY A 37 4.41 5.82 35.04
C GLY A 37 5.82 5.57 34.56
N LYS A 38 6.18 6.24 33.46
CA LYS A 38 7.51 6.12 32.85
C LYS A 38 8.39 7.28 33.27
N VAL A 39 9.60 7.01 33.76
CA VAL A 39 10.59 8.02 34.12
C VAL A 39 11.00 8.79 32.87
N LYS A 40 10.75 10.09 32.86
CA LYS A 40 11.01 10.98 31.71
C LYS A 40 12.28 11.80 31.90
N VAL A 41 12.54 12.25 33.14
CA VAL A 41 13.67 13.14 33.47
C VAL A 41 14.19 12.74 34.85
N LEU A 42 15.52 12.63 34.98
CA LEU A 42 16.24 12.55 36.24
C LEU A 42 16.74 13.96 36.57
N SER A 43 16.56 14.40 37.82
CA SER A 43 16.97 15.74 38.24
C SER A 43 17.33 15.75 39.71
N ARG A 44 17.99 16.81 40.17
CA ARG A 44 18.31 17.01 41.58
C ARG A 44 17.73 18.36 42.01
N ILE A 45 17.00 18.38 43.13
CA ILE A 45 16.27 19.56 43.61
C ILE A 45 16.88 20.04 44.93
N GLY A 46 16.94 21.38 45.11
CA GLY A 46 17.43 22.02 46.34
C GLY A 46 18.95 22.17 46.40
N LEU A 47 19.43 22.83 47.46
CA LEU A 47 20.86 23.03 47.74
C LEU A 47 21.57 21.71 48.08
N GLU A 48 20.88 20.79 48.73
CA GLU A 48 21.35 19.45 49.10
C GLU A 48 21.35 18.46 47.92
N LYS A 49 20.98 18.91 46.70
CA LYS A 49 20.98 18.11 45.46
C LYS A 49 20.26 16.77 45.60
N ILE A 50 19.06 16.80 46.18
CA ILE A 50 18.29 15.59 46.46
C ILE A 50 17.77 14.98 45.14
N PRO A 51 18.02 13.69 44.88
CA PRO A 51 17.59 13.01 43.65
C PRO A 51 16.07 12.92 43.52
N CYS A 52 15.55 13.46 42.42
CA CYS A 52 14.13 13.52 42.10
C CYS A 52 13.87 13.12 40.63
N LEU A 53 12.74 12.47 40.40
CA LEU A 53 12.30 12.01 39.10
C LEU A 53 11.07 12.77 38.63
N HIS A 54 10.99 12.95 37.32
CA HIS A 54 9.80 13.38 36.64
C HIS A 54 9.15 12.18 35.95
N VAL A 55 8.04 11.69 36.50
CA VAL A 55 7.36 10.48 36.04
C VAL A 55 6.14 10.85 35.19
N ARG A 56 6.08 10.31 33.97
CA ARG A 56 4.94 10.47 33.06
C ARG A 56 3.92 9.36 33.30
N VAL A 57 2.79 9.73 33.89
CA VAL A 57 1.69 8.82 34.23
C VAL A 57 0.60 8.92 33.15
N PRO A 58 0.22 7.82 32.49
CA PRO A 58 -0.95 7.79 31.63
C PRO A 58 -2.23 7.80 32.47
N LEU A 59 -3.12 8.75 32.19
CA LEU A 59 -4.46 8.81 32.78
C LEU A 59 -5.51 8.60 31.69
N TYR A 60 -6.66 8.04 32.05
CA TYR A 60 -7.79 7.89 31.14
C TYR A 60 -8.90 8.81 31.58
N THR A 61 -9.02 9.94 30.89
CA THR A 61 -10.08 10.93 31.14
C THR A 61 -11.29 10.60 30.27
N PHE A 62 -12.47 10.49 30.89
CA PHE A 62 -13.70 10.22 30.17
C PHE A 62 -14.20 11.51 29.52
N PHE A 63 -14.53 11.45 28.22
CA PHE A 63 -15.15 12.58 27.54
C PHE A 63 -16.64 12.36 27.41
N GLU A 64 -17.43 13.20 28.07
CA GLU A 64 -18.88 13.07 28.15
C GLU A 64 -19.57 13.18 26.76
N VAL A 65 -19.08 14.10 25.92
CA VAL A 65 -19.66 14.36 24.59
C VAL A 65 -19.49 13.17 23.65
N THR A 66 -18.32 12.52 23.66
CA THR A 66 -18.03 11.40 22.76
C THR A 66 -18.26 10.04 23.42
N ARG A 67 -18.54 10.00 24.72
CA ARG A 67 -18.68 8.79 25.55
C ARG A 67 -17.50 7.82 25.42
N ILE A 68 -16.29 8.35 25.23
CA ILE A 68 -15.05 7.57 25.04
C ILE A 68 -14.00 8.05 26.04
N PHE A 69 -13.20 7.11 26.55
CA PHE A 69 -12.00 7.43 27.34
C PHE A 69 -10.85 7.84 26.42
N TYR A 70 -10.28 9.03 26.67
CA TYR A 70 -9.03 9.44 26.04
C TYR A 70 -7.87 9.25 26.99
N ARG A 71 -6.78 8.69 26.44
CA ARG A 71 -5.52 8.58 27.16
C ARG A 71 -4.82 9.93 27.16
N THR A 72 -4.77 10.57 28.32
CA THR A 72 -3.98 11.77 28.58
C THR A 72 -2.74 11.40 29.38
N PHE A 73 -1.80 12.33 29.50
CA PHE A 73 -0.57 12.12 30.27
C PHE A 73 -0.36 13.30 31.18
N GLU A 74 -0.23 13.01 32.46
CA GLU A 74 0.21 13.98 33.46
C GLU A 74 1.62 13.62 33.91
N LEU A 75 2.31 14.63 34.42
CA LEU A 75 3.65 14.46 34.91
C LEU A 75 3.68 14.74 36.40
N TYR A 76 4.28 13.83 37.14
CA TYR A 76 4.36 13.87 38.60
C TYR A 76 5.83 13.85 39.04
N TRP A 77 6.14 14.68 40.03
CA TRP A 77 7.44 14.68 40.70
C TRP A 77 7.45 13.58 41.78
N ALA A 78 8.50 12.77 41.78
CA ALA A 78 8.72 11.72 42.76
C ALA A 78 10.15 11.75 43.31
N LEU A 79 10.31 11.41 44.58
CA LEU A 79 11.60 11.33 45.27
C LEU A 79 12.27 9.97 45.03
N ASP A 80 13.59 9.97 44.74
CA ASP A 80 14.41 8.75 44.57
C ASP A 80 15.64 8.76 45.48
N PRO A 81 15.47 8.54 46.80
CA PRO A 81 16.58 8.70 47.75
C PRO A 81 17.75 7.72 47.49
N GLU A 82 17.50 6.61 46.82
CA GLU A 82 18.49 5.55 46.56
C GLU A 82 19.08 5.58 45.14
N GLU A 83 18.69 6.56 44.29
CA GLU A 83 19.10 6.66 42.87
C GLU A 83 18.97 5.35 42.07
N LYS A 84 17.93 4.56 42.34
CA LYS A 84 17.76 3.25 41.69
C LYS A 84 17.29 3.35 40.24
N CYS A 85 16.64 4.45 39.85
CA CYS A 85 15.94 4.54 38.58
C CYS A 85 16.78 5.15 37.46
N LYS A 86 16.66 4.61 36.24
CA LYS A 86 17.23 5.16 35.02
C LYS A 86 16.17 5.84 34.15
N LEU A 87 16.65 6.66 33.21
CA LEU A 87 15.79 7.34 32.25
C LEU A 87 15.04 6.29 31.41
N GLY A 88 13.70 6.36 31.40
CA GLY A 88 12.86 5.44 30.66
C GLY A 88 12.34 4.25 31.45
N ASP A 89 12.69 4.06 32.72
CA ASP A 89 12.12 2.99 33.54
C ASP A 89 10.61 3.17 33.75
N VAL A 90 9.88 2.06 33.94
CA VAL A 90 8.48 2.11 34.41
C VAL A 90 8.47 1.85 35.91
N VAL A 91 7.97 2.83 36.65
CA VAL A 91 8.03 2.88 38.12
C VAL A 91 6.63 3.04 38.71
N ILE A 92 6.42 2.47 39.89
CA ILE A 92 5.29 2.75 40.76
C ILE A 92 5.71 3.82 41.76
N ILE A 93 4.92 4.89 41.84
CA ILE A 93 5.10 6.00 42.76
C ILE A 93 3.91 6.07 43.72
N ARG A 94 4.18 6.31 44.99
CA ARG A 94 3.20 6.40 46.07
C ARG A 94 3.15 7.81 46.64
N LYS A 95 1.95 8.31 46.92
CA LYS A 95 1.76 9.65 47.50
C LYS A 95 2.26 9.69 48.94
N LEU A 96 3.11 10.66 49.26
CA LEU A 96 3.61 10.90 50.61
C LEU A 96 2.58 11.66 51.46
N PRO A 97 2.41 11.31 52.75
CA PRO A 97 1.74 12.14 53.74
C PRO A 97 2.42 13.52 53.84
N GLU A 98 1.67 14.56 54.17
CA GLU A 98 2.15 15.95 54.14
C GLU A 98 3.37 16.19 55.05
N GLU A 99 3.40 15.52 56.21
CA GLU A 99 4.49 15.59 57.18
C GLU A 99 5.84 15.07 56.66
N LYS A 100 5.83 14.16 55.67
CA LYS A 100 7.04 13.51 55.14
C LYS A 100 7.50 14.09 53.79
N ARG A 101 6.91 15.20 53.34
CA ARG A 101 7.28 15.85 52.07
C ARG A 101 8.42 16.84 52.29
N ILE A 102 9.51 16.67 51.56
CA ILE A 102 10.65 17.60 51.55
C ILE A 102 10.26 18.94 50.91
N ALA A 103 9.42 18.91 49.88
CA ALA A 103 8.86 20.09 49.24
C ALA A 103 7.43 19.82 48.78
N SER A 104 6.56 20.83 48.83
CA SER A 104 5.18 20.71 48.32
C SER A 104 5.14 20.31 46.83
N THR A 105 6.18 20.65 46.07
CA THR A 105 6.32 20.35 44.64
C THR A 105 6.60 18.86 44.37
N VAL A 106 7.13 18.10 45.34
CA VAL A 106 7.48 16.68 45.19
C VAL A 106 6.59 15.82 46.10
N PRO A 107 5.35 15.49 45.67
CA PRO A 107 4.38 14.83 46.54
C PRO A 107 4.45 13.30 46.55
N TYR A 108 5.28 12.67 45.71
CA TYR A 108 5.36 11.20 45.60
C TYR A 108 6.75 10.66 45.99
N LEU A 109 6.78 9.41 46.48
CA LEU A 109 7.98 8.60 46.70
C LEU A 109 7.95 7.41 45.74
N ILE A 110 9.11 6.97 45.26
CA ILE A 110 9.19 5.74 44.48
C ILE A 110 9.04 4.54 45.40
N GLU A 111 8.14 3.63 45.02
CA GLU A 111 7.94 2.39 45.75
C GLU A 111 8.68 1.23 45.09
N LYS A 112 8.59 1.11 43.76
CA LYS A 112 9.19 0.00 43.03
C LYS A 112 9.44 0.34 41.56
N VAL A 113 10.60 -0.10 41.05
CA VAL A 113 10.85 -0.18 39.60
C VAL A 113 10.20 -1.46 39.08
N VAL A 114 9.21 -1.31 38.20
CA VAL A 114 8.44 -2.43 37.62
C VAL A 114 9.14 -2.97 36.38
N PHE A 115 9.61 -2.08 35.52
CA PHE A 115 10.37 -2.45 34.31
C PHE A 115 11.55 -1.51 34.12
N GLU A 116 12.76 -2.05 34.19
CA GLU A 116 13.97 -1.32 33.82
C GLU A 116 13.95 -0.96 32.31
N HIS A 117 14.27 0.28 31.97
CA HIS A 117 14.39 0.89 30.63
C HIS A 117 13.10 0.91 29.77
N GLY A 118 11.98 0.43 30.31
CA GLY A 118 10.62 0.68 29.81
C GLY A 118 10.26 0.12 28.44
N ALA A 119 10.79 -1.05 28.06
CA ALA A 119 10.30 -1.86 26.94
C ALA A 119 10.48 -3.38 27.16
N ARG A 120 9.66 -4.16 26.44
CA ARG A 120 9.40 -5.62 26.54
C ARG A 120 10.68 -6.46 26.59
N VAL A 121 10.96 -6.99 27.77
CA VAL A 121 11.70 -8.25 27.88
C VAL A 121 10.78 -9.34 27.36
N ASP A 122 11.26 -10.14 26.40
CA ASP A 122 10.51 -11.32 25.94
C ASP A 122 10.39 -12.33 27.09
N LEU A 123 9.17 -12.80 27.37
CA LEU A 123 8.86 -13.60 28.57
C LEU A 123 9.55 -14.97 28.53
N LEU A 124 9.81 -15.51 27.34
CA LEU A 124 10.46 -16.81 27.16
C LEU A 124 11.99 -16.69 27.21
N SER A 125 12.58 -15.72 26.51
CA SER A 125 14.03 -15.57 26.43
C SER A 125 14.65 -14.73 27.54
N LYS A 126 13.87 -13.92 28.27
CA LYS A 126 14.34 -12.89 29.22
C LYS A 126 15.32 -11.87 28.63
N LYS A 127 15.44 -11.81 27.30
CA LYS A 127 16.33 -10.89 26.58
C LYS A 127 15.57 -9.66 26.10
N ARG A 128 16.28 -8.54 25.96
CA ARG A 128 15.69 -7.28 25.49
C ARG A 128 15.45 -7.33 23.99
N ASN A 129 14.28 -6.84 23.56
CA ASN A 129 13.91 -6.77 22.16
C ASN A 129 13.47 -5.34 21.79
N PHE A 130 14.14 -4.76 20.80
CA PHE A 130 13.79 -3.46 20.21
C PHE A 130 13.22 -3.69 18.81
N GLU A 131 11.91 -3.44 18.63
CA GLU A 131 11.22 -3.50 17.33
C GLU A 131 11.45 -4.80 16.52
N GLY A 132 11.70 -5.93 17.18
CA GLY A 132 11.93 -7.23 16.56
C GLY A 132 13.39 -7.69 16.53
N ILE A 133 14.34 -6.91 17.05
CA ILE A 133 15.78 -7.21 17.08
C ILE A 133 16.23 -7.35 18.54
N TYR A 134 16.94 -8.44 18.86
CA TYR A 134 17.47 -8.67 20.20
C TYR A 134 18.72 -7.81 20.46
N GLU A 135 18.93 -7.41 21.73
CA GLU A 135 20.08 -6.59 22.14
C GLU A 135 21.43 -7.24 21.80
N ASP A 136 21.52 -8.57 21.93
CA ASP A 136 22.72 -9.34 21.56
C ASP A 136 23.05 -9.18 20.06
N GLU A 137 22.03 -9.22 19.19
CA GLU A 137 22.22 -9.02 17.74
C GLU A 137 22.64 -7.58 17.41
N MET A 138 22.15 -6.60 18.17
CA MET A 138 22.59 -5.21 18.03
C MET A 138 24.05 -5.01 18.44
N ASN A 139 24.50 -5.66 19.52
CA ASN A 139 25.88 -5.56 19.99
C ASN A 139 26.84 -6.29 19.04
N ILE A 140 26.46 -7.47 18.54
CA ILE A 140 27.20 -8.18 17.51
C ILE A 140 27.31 -7.32 16.25
N ARG A 141 26.22 -6.67 15.81
CA ARG A 141 26.29 -5.75 14.66
C ARG A 141 27.24 -4.59 14.89
N LYS A 142 27.29 -4.02 16.09
CA LYS A 142 28.23 -2.94 16.42
C LYS A 142 29.67 -3.44 16.40
N GLN A 143 29.94 -4.59 17.01
CA GLN A 143 31.27 -5.21 16.98
C GLN A 143 31.71 -5.54 15.55
N LEU A 144 30.81 -6.09 14.72
CA LEU A 144 31.10 -6.35 13.31
C LEU A 144 31.37 -5.05 12.53
N VAL A 145 30.67 -3.96 12.85
CA VAL A 145 30.95 -2.64 12.23
C VAL A 145 32.33 -2.12 12.68
N GLU A 146 32.67 -2.24 13.97
CA GLU A 146 33.99 -1.89 14.49
C GLU A 146 35.11 -2.78 13.88
N GLU A 147 34.88 -4.08 13.73
CA GLU A 147 35.80 -5.01 13.06
C GLU A 147 35.93 -4.71 11.55
N MET A 148 34.86 -4.27 10.89
CA MET A 148 34.91 -3.82 9.50
C MET A 148 35.61 -2.46 9.34
N GLU A 149 35.61 -1.60 10.37
CA GLU A 149 36.41 -0.36 10.37
C GLU A 149 37.91 -0.63 10.55
N VAL A 150 38.30 -1.82 11.03
CA VAL A 150 39.73 -2.24 11.15
C VAL A 150 40.34 -2.68 9.82
N SER A 151 39.54 -2.92 8.76
CA SER A 151 40.11 -2.98 7.41
C SER A 151 40.53 -1.56 7.00
N GLU A 152 41.84 -1.31 6.96
CA GLU A 152 42.52 -0.04 6.61
C GLU A 152 41.55 1.03 6.11
N GLU A 153 41.21 2.01 6.95
CA GLU A 153 40.44 3.18 6.53
C GLU A 153 41.16 3.81 5.33
N VAL A 154 40.69 3.49 4.11
CA VAL A 154 41.17 4.11 2.89
C VAL A 154 40.95 5.60 3.07
N PHE A 155 42.04 6.36 3.19
CA PHE A 155 41.98 7.81 3.37
C PHE A 155 41.20 8.42 2.20
N ARG A 156 39.95 8.82 2.47
CA ARG A 156 39.10 9.52 1.50
C ARG A 156 39.19 11.01 1.81
N PRO A 157 39.88 11.81 0.98
CA PRO A 157 40.01 13.22 1.25
C PRO A 157 38.62 13.88 1.22
N ARG A 158 38.35 14.74 2.21
CA ARG A 158 37.08 15.48 2.32
C ARG A 158 36.85 16.46 1.17
N LEU A 159 37.94 16.88 0.52
CA LEU A 159 37.95 17.75 -0.65
C LEU A 159 38.84 17.13 -1.72
N ILE A 160 38.40 17.18 -2.98
CA ILE A 160 39.18 16.72 -4.13
C ILE A 160 39.66 17.98 -4.86
N ASP A 161 40.97 18.13 -5.06
CA ASP A 161 41.49 19.16 -5.96
C ASP A 161 41.20 18.74 -7.42
N THR A 162 40.22 19.41 -8.01
CA THR A 162 39.80 19.12 -9.39
C THR A 162 40.91 19.41 -10.41
N THR A 163 41.80 20.37 -10.13
CA THR A 163 42.82 20.79 -11.10
C THR A 163 43.92 19.76 -11.22
N GLU A 164 44.44 19.29 -10.09
CA GLU A 164 45.44 18.23 -10.01
C GLU A 164 44.88 16.91 -10.54
N TYR A 165 43.64 16.56 -10.15
CA TYR A 165 42.98 15.34 -10.57
C TYR A 165 42.80 15.23 -12.09
N VAL A 166 42.46 16.35 -12.75
CA VAL A 166 42.30 16.42 -14.20
C VAL A 166 43.65 16.39 -14.91
N LYS A 167 44.65 17.15 -14.42
CA LYS A 167 46.00 17.17 -15.00
C LYS A 167 46.62 15.78 -15.09
N ALA A 168 46.48 14.98 -14.02
CA ALA A 168 47.02 13.62 -13.98
C ALA A 168 46.35 12.65 -14.99
N ARG A 169 45.21 13.01 -15.59
CA ARG A 169 44.41 12.16 -16.49
C ARG A 169 44.17 12.76 -17.87
N LEU A 170 44.88 13.82 -18.24
CA LEU A 170 44.69 14.50 -19.53
C LEU A 170 44.85 13.55 -20.71
N ASP A 171 45.89 12.72 -20.69
CA ASP A 171 46.17 11.77 -21.77
C ASP A 171 45.04 10.74 -21.93
N GLN A 172 44.51 10.23 -20.82
CA GLN A 172 43.38 9.29 -20.81
C GLN A 172 42.09 9.95 -21.35
N ILE A 173 41.86 11.22 -21.03
CA ILE A 173 40.71 11.98 -21.54
C ILE A 173 40.85 12.20 -23.06
N ALA A 174 42.06 12.50 -23.52
CA ALA A 174 42.34 12.69 -24.95
C ALA A 174 42.09 11.40 -25.74
N GLU A 175 42.61 10.26 -25.26
CA GLU A 175 42.37 8.94 -25.87
C GLU A 175 40.88 8.60 -25.93
N LEU A 176 40.13 8.87 -24.85
CA LEU A 176 38.69 8.61 -24.80
C LEU A 176 37.92 9.48 -25.80
N LEU A 177 38.32 10.74 -25.98
CA LEU A 177 37.71 11.63 -26.97
C LEU A 177 37.97 11.15 -28.40
N GLU A 178 39.17 10.65 -28.70
CA GLU A 178 39.49 10.08 -30.00
C GLU A 178 38.62 8.86 -30.30
N VAL A 179 38.50 7.91 -29.36
CA VAL A 179 37.65 6.71 -29.52
C VAL A 179 36.16 7.06 -29.69
N VAL A 180 35.66 8.04 -28.94
CA VAL A 180 34.28 8.50 -29.08
C VAL A 180 34.06 9.16 -30.44
N SER A 181 35.03 9.91 -30.95
CA SER A 181 34.97 10.54 -32.27
C SER A 181 35.06 9.55 -33.44
N SER A 182 35.82 8.45 -33.28
CA SER A 182 35.96 7.42 -34.31
C SER A 182 34.76 6.48 -34.41
N ASN A 183 34.10 6.18 -33.27
CA ASN A 183 32.97 5.25 -33.22
C ASN A 183 31.61 5.94 -33.45
N ALA A 184 31.51 7.25 -33.22
CA ALA A 184 30.31 8.01 -33.52
C ALA A 184 30.25 8.33 -35.02
N GLY A 185 29.66 7.43 -35.80
CA GLY A 185 29.29 7.69 -37.19
C GLY A 185 28.43 8.95 -37.31
N GLY A 186 29.06 10.05 -37.72
CA GLY A 186 28.52 11.05 -38.66
C GLY A 186 27.32 11.93 -38.30
N ASP A 187 26.58 11.77 -37.19
CA ASP A 187 25.28 12.47 -37.05
C ASP A 187 24.98 13.21 -35.73
N GLU A 188 25.87 13.18 -34.73
CA GLU A 188 25.79 14.10 -33.59
C GLU A 188 26.73 15.28 -33.79
N SER A 189 26.32 16.20 -34.66
CA SER A 189 27.00 17.48 -34.87
C SER A 189 27.20 18.21 -33.52
N THR A 190 28.47 18.35 -33.14
CA THR A 190 28.97 19.23 -32.08
C THR A 190 28.63 20.71 -32.32
N SER A 191 27.99 21.03 -33.45
CA SER A 191 27.77 22.36 -34.02
C SER A 191 26.50 23.09 -33.55
N ALA A 192 25.68 22.50 -32.68
CA ALA A 192 24.55 23.23 -32.08
C ALA A 192 25.00 23.93 -30.78
N PRO A 193 24.65 25.21 -30.55
CA PRO A 193 25.01 25.96 -29.35
C PRO A 193 24.14 25.52 -28.18
N ARG A 194 24.35 24.29 -27.71
CA ARG A 194 23.69 23.72 -26.55
C ARG A 194 24.76 23.24 -25.61
N THR A 195 24.78 23.83 -24.41
CA THR A 195 25.51 23.29 -23.25
C THR A 195 25.29 21.77 -23.15
N LEU A 196 26.27 21.01 -22.64
CA LEU A 196 26.20 19.54 -22.55
C LEU A 196 24.86 19.04 -21.95
N PHE A 197 24.32 19.75 -20.94
CA PHE A 197 23.03 19.46 -20.30
C PHE A 197 21.81 19.68 -21.20
N GLN A 198 21.93 20.50 -22.23
CA GLN A 198 20.88 20.76 -23.22
C GLN A 198 20.94 19.81 -24.43
N ARG A 199 22.01 19.01 -24.58
CA ARG A 199 22.05 17.92 -25.57
C ARG A 199 21.04 16.82 -25.24
N LEU A 200 20.88 16.51 -23.96
CA LEU A 200 19.93 15.49 -23.52
C LEU A 200 18.47 15.88 -23.88
N PRO A 201 17.70 14.98 -24.53
CA PRO A 201 16.28 15.20 -24.81
C PRO A 201 15.48 15.63 -23.57
N ARG A 202 14.53 16.55 -23.77
CA ARG A 202 13.77 17.19 -22.66
C ARG A 202 13.09 16.19 -21.72
N HIS A 203 12.62 15.05 -22.22
CA HIS A 203 11.95 14.02 -21.42
C HIS A 203 12.92 13.20 -20.54
N MET A 204 14.22 13.20 -20.85
CA MET A 204 15.27 12.56 -20.06
C MET A 204 15.91 13.50 -19.02
N ARG A 205 15.73 14.81 -19.14
CA ARG A 205 16.25 15.78 -18.17
C ARG A 205 15.62 15.57 -16.79
N ARG A 206 16.41 15.74 -15.73
CA ARG A 206 15.99 15.64 -14.32
C ARG A 206 16.41 16.91 -13.57
N ARG A 207 15.74 17.21 -12.47
CA ARG A 207 16.16 18.27 -11.53
C ARG A 207 16.94 17.61 -10.39
N ALA A 208 18.01 18.25 -9.93
CA ALA A 208 18.72 17.79 -8.74
C ALA A 208 17.80 17.90 -7.51
N MET A 209 17.82 16.88 -6.66
CA MET A 209 17.05 16.88 -5.41
C MET A 209 17.78 17.73 -4.36
N SER A 210 17.02 18.41 -3.49
CA SER A 210 17.59 19.04 -2.29
C SER A 210 18.10 17.97 -1.33
N HIS A 211 19.20 18.23 -0.62
CA HIS A 211 19.81 17.27 0.31
C HIS A 211 18.97 16.99 1.57
N ASN A 212 17.95 17.79 1.86
CA ASN A 212 17.13 17.66 3.06
C ASN A 212 16.16 16.47 2.97
N ARG A 213 16.24 15.56 3.94
CA ARG A 213 15.33 14.42 4.05
C ARG A 213 14.00 14.86 4.64
N SER A 214 12.96 14.99 3.80
CA SER A 214 11.59 15.18 4.28
C SER A 214 10.91 13.83 4.54
N MET A 215 10.32 13.67 5.71
CA MET A 215 9.51 12.49 6.07
C MET A 215 8.07 12.70 5.56
N VAL A 216 7.55 11.74 4.79
CA VAL A 216 6.16 11.78 4.29
C VAL A 216 5.30 10.91 5.19
N GLU A 217 4.23 11.50 5.73
CA GLU A 217 3.29 10.80 6.62
C GLU A 217 2.19 10.12 5.80
N ASN A 218 1.92 8.84 6.09
CA ASN A 218 0.92 8.06 5.37
C ASN A 218 -0.47 8.24 6.02
N SER A 219 -1.32 9.07 5.44
CA SER A 219 -2.77 9.04 5.70
C SER A 219 -3.54 8.41 4.53
N LYS A 220 -4.55 7.60 4.86
CA LYS A 220 -5.11 6.54 3.99
C LYS A 220 -6.20 7.03 3.01
N PRO A 221 -6.01 6.74 1.72
CA PRO A 221 -7.00 6.04 0.88
C PRO A 221 -6.51 4.63 0.47
N ARG A 222 -7.39 3.77 -0.09
CA ARG A 222 -6.97 2.47 -0.64
C ARG A 222 -6.07 2.68 -1.86
N TRP A 223 -4.87 2.13 -1.80
CA TRP A 223 -3.86 2.21 -2.84
C TRP A 223 -3.96 0.97 -3.75
N LEU A 224 -3.85 1.20 -5.06
CA LEU A 224 -3.54 0.11 -5.99
C LEU A 224 -2.09 -0.36 -5.76
N PRO A 225 -1.72 -1.58 -6.17
CA PRO A 225 -0.34 -2.08 -6.04
C PRO A 225 0.70 -1.13 -6.68
N THR A 226 0.34 -0.46 -7.77
CA THR A 226 1.18 0.48 -8.53
C THR A 226 1.12 1.93 -8.01
N HIS A 227 0.42 2.20 -6.91
CA HIS A 227 0.10 3.56 -6.46
C HIS A 227 1.34 4.43 -6.27
N ILE A 228 2.42 3.91 -5.68
CA ILE A 228 3.65 4.66 -5.45
C ILE A 228 4.29 5.09 -6.77
N TRP A 229 4.28 4.21 -7.78
CA TRP A 229 4.86 4.51 -9.09
C TRP A 229 4.10 5.63 -9.79
N HIS A 230 2.76 5.57 -9.74
CA HIS A 230 1.88 6.60 -10.29
C HIS A 230 1.95 7.91 -9.49
N ALA A 231 1.93 7.86 -8.16
CA ALA A 231 1.98 9.05 -7.31
C ALA A 231 3.26 9.88 -7.51
N LYS A 232 4.37 9.24 -7.90
CA LYS A 232 5.62 9.93 -8.25
C LYS A 232 5.59 10.64 -9.62
N ARG A 233 4.67 10.30 -10.52
CA ARG A 233 4.69 10.69 -11.95
C ARG A 233 3.40 11.35 -12.44
N PHE A 234 2.32 11.20 -11.71
CA PHE A 234 0.97 11.65 -12.07
C PHE A 234 0.36 12.44 -10.91
N HIS A 235 -0.56 13.32 -11.27
CA HIS A 235 -1.49 13.92 -10.34
C HIS A 235 -2.52 12.87 -9.92
N MET A 236 -2.64 12.68 -8.60
CA MET A 236 -3.44 11.63 -8.00
C MET A 236 -4.69 12.22 -7.36
N GLU A 237 -5.87 11.72 -7.72
CA GLU A 237 -7.16 12.15 -7.19
C GLU A 237 -7.91 10.99 -6.53
N ALA A 238 -8.78 11.30 -5.56
CA ALA A 238 -9.59 10.29 -4.88
C ALA A 238 -10.88 10.06 -5.67
N ILE A 239 -10.95 8.93 -6.41
CA ILE A 239 -12.06 8.58 -7.28
C ILE A 239 -12.50 7.14 -6.97
N TRP A 240 -13.82 6.91 -6.87
CA TRP A 240 -14.43 5.59 -6.65
C TRP A 240 -13.88 4.81 -5.43
N GLY A 241 -13.49 5.53 -4.38
CA GLY A 241 -12.92 4.93 -3.16
C GLY A 241 -11.45 4.52 -3.26
N PHE A 242 -10.77 4.86 -4.36
CA PHE A 242 -9.34 4.68 -4.60
C PHE A 242 -8.65 6.03 -4.82
N LYS A 243 -7.31 6.07 -4.72
CA LYS A 243 -6.52 7.22 -5.17
C LYS A 243 -5.83 6.89 -6.49
N LEU A 244 -6.39 7.39 -7.58
CA LEU A 244 -6.05 7.04 -8.96
C LEU A 244 -5.30 8.17 -9.68
N ALA A 245 -4.53 7.79 -10.70
CA ALA A 245 -3.81 8.74 -11.54
C ALA A 245 -4.75 9.35 -12.59
N VAL A 246 -4.85 10.68 -12.61
CA VAL A 246 -5.71 11.39 -13.57
C VAL A 246 -4.90 11.97 -14.72
N LYS A 247 -3.80 12.66 -14.41
CA LYS A 247 -2.99 13.38 -15.41
C LYS A 247 -1.50 13.19 -15.16
N CYS A 248 -0.71 12.99 -16.20
CA CYS A 248 0.75 13.01 -16.10
C CYS A 248 1.25 14.38 -15.65
N CYS A 249 2.33 14.43 -14.85
CA CYS A 249 3.00 15.70 -14.52
C CYS A 249 3.66 16.34 -15.76
N GLN A 250 3.97 15.55 -16.79
CA GLN A 250 4.47 16.02 -18.08
C GLN A 250 3.31 16.28 -19.07
N LYS A 251 3.53 17.20 -20.01
CA LYS A 251 2.57 17.47 -21.10
C LYS A 251 2.63 16.36 -22.15
N THR A 252 1.89 15.27 -21.94
CA THR A 252 1.96 14.05 -22.77
C THR A 252 0.71 13.79 -23.62
N PHE A 253 -0.24 14.71 -23.74
CA PHE A 253 -1.47 14.50 -24.52
C PHE A 253 -1.21 14.06 -25.98
N ARG A 254 -0.47 14.87 -26.76
CA ARG A 254 -0.11 14.55 -28.15
C ARG A 254 0.85 13.35 -28.26
N PRO A 255 1.92 13.25 -27.44
CA PRO A 255 2.77 12.06 -27.42
C PRO A 255 1.98 10.77 -27.17
N ASN A 256 1.08 10.75 -26.20
CA ASN A 256 0.23 9.60 -25.91
C ASN A 256 -0.60 9.24 -27.15
N TYR A 257 -1.32 10.19 -27.75
CA TYR A 257 -2.09 9.91 -28.97
C TYR A 257 -1.23 9.30 -30.09
N ARG A 258 -0.07 9.90 -30.40
CA ARG A 258 0.87 9.38 -31.39
C ARG A 258 1.34 7.98 -31.03
N SER A 259 1.67 7.75 -29.75
CA SER A 259 2.11 6.46 -29.25
C SER A 259 1.03 5.38 -29.33
N SER A 260 -0.24 5.73 -29.18
CA SER A 260 -1.36 4.80 -29.35
C SER A 260 -1.47 4.30 -30.79
N LEU A 261 -1.10 5.14 -31.76
CA LEU A 261 -1.19 4.81 -33.18
C LEU A 261 0.03 4.04 -33.67
N SER A 262 1.24 4.43 -33.26
CA SER A 262 2.48 3.88 -33.82
C SER A 262 3.24 2.93 -32.90
N SER A 263 2.98 2.97 -31.59
CA SER A 263 3.73 2.23 -30.57
C SER A 263 2.80 1.52 -29.60
N SER A 264 2.97 1.70 -28.29
CA SER A 264 2.02 1.22 -27.28
C SER A 264 1.93 2.16 -26.09
N ILE A 265 0.82 2.09 -25.37
CA ILE A 265 0.55 2.76 -24.10
C ILE A 265 0.00 1.74 -23.14
N ILE A 266 0.42 1.80 -21.88
CA ILE A 266 -0.14 1.00 -20.80
C ILE A 266 -0.93 1.88 -19.84
N THR A 267 -2.10 1.40 -19.43
CA THR A 267 -2.95 2.05 -18.43
C THR A 267 -3.33 1.03 -17.35
N ASP A 268 -3.36 1.49 -16.11
CA ASP A 268 -3.76 0.64 -14.99
C ASP A 268 -5.28 0.66 -14.81
N ARG A 269 -5.91 -0.51 -14.91
CA ARG A 269 -7.34 -0.76 -14.70
C ARG A 269 -7.61 -1.69 -13.52
N SER A 270 -6.64 -1.86 -12.63
CA SER A 270 -6.74 -2.74 -11.47
C SER A 270 -7.77 -2.31 -10.43
N TYR A 271 -8.35 -1.10 -10.57
CA TYR A 271 -9.48 -0.67 -9.77
C TYR A 271 -10.79 -1.40 -10.12
N LEU A 272 -10.88 -2.04 -11.29
CA LEU A 272 -12.05 -2.87 -11.65
C LEU A 272 -12.17 -4.05 -10.69
N THR A 273 -13.39 -4.34 -10.27
CA THR A 273 -13.70 -5.43 -9.35
C THR A 273 -14.00 -6.69 -10.15
N CYS A 274 -13.31 -7.78 -9.84
CA CYS A 274 -13.61 -9.09 -10.40
C CYS A 274 -14.55 -9.85 -9.47
N LEU A 275 -15.70 -10.24 -10.01
CA LEU A 275 -16.67 -11.14 -9.40
C LEU A 275 -16.50 -12.50 -10.05
N GLN A 276 -16.14 -13.50 -9.26
CA GLN A 276 -15.93 -14.86 -9.73
C GLN A 276 -17.07 -15.73 -9.23
N PHE A 277 -17.86 -16.28 -10.16
CA PHE A 277 -18.87 -17.29 -9.86
C PHE A 277 -18.25 -18.67 -10.02
N THR A 278 -18.34 -19.50 -8.98
CA THR A 278 -17.88 -20.89 -8.94
C THR A 278 -19.08 -21.80 -8.74
N LEU A 279 -19.27 -22.78 -9.64
CA LEU A 279 -20.29 -23.81 -9.47
C LEU A 279 -19.86 -24.84 -8.42
N ILE A 280 -20.72 -25.07 -7.44
CA ILE A 280 -20.56 -26.13 -6.44
C ILE A 280 -21.54 -27.23 -6.86
N LYS A 281 -21.04 -28.43 -7.21
CA LYS A 281 -21.77 -29.61 -7.77
C LYS A 281 -21.76 -29.70 -9.31
N ASN A 282 -22.05 -30.90 -9.85
CA ASN A 282 -22.11 -31.28 -11.28
C ASN A 282 -23.24 -30.57 -12.07
N THR A 283 -23.59 -29.35 -11.71
CA THR A 283 -24.54 -28.51 -12.42
C THR A 283 -23.87 -27.87 -13.63
N SER A 284 -24.51 -27.99 -14.79
CA SER A 284 -24.00 -27.46 -16.06
C SER A 284 -23.92 -25.94 -16.06
N ILE A 285 -23.04 -25.40 -16.91
CA ILE A 285 -22.87 -23.95 -17.21
C ILE A 285 -24.20 -23.25 -17.54
N SER A 286 -25.15 -23.99 -18.12
CA SER A 286 -26.50 -23.51 -18.42
C SER A 286 -27.24 -22.97 -17.19
N PHE A 287 -26.96 -23.49 -15.99
CA PHE A 287 -27.56 -23.00 -14.76
C PHE A 287 -27.15 -21.55 -14.45
N ILE A 288 -25.83 -21.27 -14.38
CA ILE A 288 -25.33 -19.90 -14.17
C ILE A 288 -25.86 -18.99 -15.27
N SER A 289 -25.81 -19.44 -16.53
CA SER A 289 -26.24 -18.56 -17.61
C SER A 289 -27.74 -18.29 -17.58
N ASN A 290 -28.59 -19.25 -17.19
CA ASN A 290 -30.02 -19.02 -17.03
C ASN A 290 -30.30 -18.06 -15.86
N LEU A 291 -29.62 -18.25 -14.72
CA LEU A 291 -29.73 -17.35 -13.57
C LEU A 291 -29.34 -15.93 -13.96
N LEU A 292 -28.18 -15.77 -14.59
CA LEU A 292 -27.66 -14.46 -14.98
C LEU A 292 -28.36 -13.86 -16.20
N SER A 293 -29.09 -14.66 -16.99
CA SER A 293 -29.88 -14.15 -18.12
C SER A 293 -30.97 -13.17 -17.68
N LYS A 294 -31.44 -13.25 -16.43
CA LYS A 294 -32.39 -12.29 -15.83
C LYS A 294 -31.85 -10.86 -15.80
N PHE A 295 -30.52 -10.70 -15.69
CA PHE A 295 -29.85 -9.39 -15.71
C PHE A 295 -29.56 -8.87 -17.13
N CYS A 296 -29.88 -9.66 -18.17
CA CYS A 296 -29.49 -9.40 -19.55
C CYS A 296 -30.70 -9.21 -20.45
N ARG A 297 -30.69 -8.13 -21.22
CA ARG A 297 -31.70 -7.93 -22.27
C ARG A 297 -31.22 -8.51 -23.60
N LYS A 298 -31.89 -9.58 -24.07
CA LYS A 298 -31.55 -10.33 -25.30
C LYS A 298 -31.40 -9.46 -26.56
N LYS A 299 -32.09 -8.32 -26.64
CA LYS A 299 -32.07 -7.42 -27.82
C LYS A 299 -30.99 -6.33 -27.78
N CYS A 300 -30.45 -6.00 -26.61
CA CYS A 300 -29.56 -4.82 -26.46
C CYS A 300 -28.09 -5.20 -26.31
N SER A 301 -27.80 -6.39 -25.79
CA SER A 301 -26.46 -6.85 -25.44
C SER A 301 -26.35 -8.35 -25.72
N PRO A 302 -25.16 -8.90 -26.03
CA PRO A 302 -24.95 -10.34 -26.00
C PRO A 302 -25.39 -10.90 -24.64
N THR A 303 -25.77 -12.18 -24.57
CA THR A 303 -26.12 -12.84 -23.31
C THR A 303 -24.95 -13.69 -22.82
N PHE A 304 -25.01 -14.13 -21.57
CA PHE A 304 -24.02 -15.07 -21.01
C PHE A 304 -23.94 -16.40 -21.77
N ASN A 305 -25.04 -16.78 -22.46
CA ASN A 305 -25.17 -17.96 -23.32
C ASN A 305 -24.62 -17.77 -24.74
N ASN A 306 -23.85 -16.72 -25.01
CA ASN A 306 -23.26 -16.52 -26.34
C ASN A 306 -22.30 -17.68 -26.70
N LEU A 307 -22.50 -18.31 -27.86
CA LEU A 307 -21.70 -19.43 -28.36
C LEU A 307 -20.19 -19.13 -28.34
N PHE A 308 -19.80 -17.92 -28.76
CA PHE A 308 -18.39 -17.52 -28.72
C PHE A 308 -17.85 -17.45 -27.30
N ALA A 309 -18.62 -16.94 -26.34
CA ALA A 309 -18.18 -16.84 -24.95
C ALA A 309 -18.10 -18.23 -24.29
N LEU A 310 -19.04 -19.14 -24.61
CA LEU A 310 -19.06 -20.50 -24.09
C LEU A 310 -17.84 -21.33 -24.49
N SER A 311 -17.14 -20.96 -25.56
CA SER A 311 -15.85 -21.59 -25.93
C SER A 311 -14.74 -21.36 -24.89
N GLY A 312 -14.90 -20.37 -23.99
CA GLY A 312 -13.89 -19.98 -22.99
C GLY A 312 -12.74 -19.13 -23.54
N ASN A 313 -12.66 -18.96 -24.86
CA ASN A 313 -11.54 -18.28 -25.52
C ASN A 313 -11.78 -16.79 -25.75
N PHE A 314 -12.91 -16.23 -25.31
CA PHE A 314 -13.27 -14.85 -25.55
C PHE A 314 -13.80 -14.14 -24.30
N GLU A 315 -13.31 -12.93 -24.06
CA GLU A 315 -13.91 -11.95 -23.17
C GLU A 315 -14.94 -11.13 -23.96
N THR A 316 -16.18 -11.06 -23.46
CA THR A 316 -17.26 -10.33 -24.12
C THR A 316 -17.78 -9.21 -23.23
N SER A 317 -18.15 -8.09 -23.84
CA SER A 317 -18.77 -6.95 -23.15
C SER A 317 -20.28 -7.12 -23.06
N LEU A 318 -20.84 -6.85 -21.89
CA LEU A 318 -22.23 -7.03 -21.53
C LEU A 318 -22.78 -5.75 -20.89
N LEU A 319 -24.08 -5.50 -21.04
CA LEU A 319 -24.82 -4.49 -20.28
C LEU A 319 -25.71 -5.17 -19.24
N LEU A 320 -25.57 -4.78 -17.97
CA LEU A 320 -26.34 -5.30 -16.84
C LEU A 320 -27.55 -4.41 -16.54
N PHE A 321 -28.67 -5.07 -16.25
CA PHE A 321 -29.96 -4.48 -15.93
C PHE A 321 -30.53 -5.10 -14.66
N LYS A 322 -31.38 -4.38 -13.93
CA LYS A 322 -32.13 -4.98 -12.82
C LYS A 322 -33.10 -6.05 -13.31
N PRO A 323 -33.37 -7.10 -12.51
CA PRO A 323 -34.35 -8.12 -12.84
C PRO A 323 -35.78 -7.58 -12.64
N GLY A 324 -36.58 -7.50 -13.70
CA GLY A 324 -37.99 -7.08 -13.65
C GLY A 324 -38.67 -7.13 -15.02
N ASP A 325 -40.01 -7.12 -15.03
CA ASP A 325 -40.82 -7.21 -16.26
C ASP A 325 -41.00 -5.85 -16.97
N ASP A 326 -41.03 -4.75 -16.21
CA ASP A 326 -41.27 -3.39 -16.73
C ASP A 326 -39.98 -2.55 -16.80
N PHE A 327 -39.21 -2.76 -17.87
CA PHE A 327 -38.16 -1.84 -18.35
C PHE A 327 -37.19 -1.25 -17.29
N ASN A 328 -36.60 -2.13 -16.51
CA ASN A 328 -35.16 -2.27 -16.24
C ASN A 328 -34.32 -1.00 -16.10
N GLU A 329 -34.23 -0.51 -14.86
CA GLU A 329 -33.15 0.40 -14.46
C GLU A 329 -31.78 -0.17 -14.86
N PHE A 330 -31.00 0.64 -15.54
CA PHE A 330 -29.67 0.29 -16.01
C PHE A 330 -28.69 0.26 -14.84
N ILE A 331 -28.03 -0.88 -14.64
CA ILE A 331 -27.00 -1.05 -13.60
C ILE A 331 -25.66 -0.55 -14.15
N GLY A 332 -25.25 -1.02 -15.33
CA GLY A 332 -24.03 -0.56 -15.98
C GLY A 332 -23.36 -1.58 -16.91
N PRO A 333 -22.25 -1.20 -17.55
CA PRO A 333 -21.49 -2.10 -18.41
C PRO A 333 -20.60 -3.05 -17.61
N CYS A 334 -20.38 -4.22 -18.17
CA CYS A 334 -19.65 -5.33 -17.60
C CYS A 334 -18.82 -6.02 -18.70
N ARG A 335 -17.73 -6.71 -18.33
CA ARG A 335 -17.08 -7.67 -19.21
C ARG A 335 -17.02 -9.04 -18.54
N PHE A 336 -17.32 -10.10 -19.27
CA PHE A 336 -17.26 -11.45 -18.72
C PHE A 336 -16.46 -12.40 -19.59
N SER A 337 -15.92 -13.44 -18.95
CA SER A 337 -15.16 -14.52 -19.58
C SER A 337 -15.42 -15.82 -18.84
N TRP A 338 -15.72 -16.88 -19.59
CA TRP A 338 -15.89 -18.22 -19.05
C TRP A 338 -14.54 -18.92 -18.91
N PHE A 339 -14.26 -19.44 -17.71
CA PHE A 339 -13.16 -20.34 -17.44
C PHE A 339 -13.75 -21.73 -17.26
N LEU A 340 -13.78 -22.47 -18.37
CA LEU A 340 -14.33 -23.82 -18.41
C LEU A 340 -13.56 -24.75 -17.45
N PRO A 341 -14.25 -25.71 -16.82
CA PRO A 341 -15.68 -26.02 -16.98
C PRO A 341 -16.63 -25.23 -16.05
N ASN A 342 -16.17 -24.69 -14.92
CA ASN A 342 -17.06 -24.35 -13.79
C ASN A 342 -17.01 -22.90 -13.30
N LYS A 343 -16.24 -22.01 -13.95
CA LYS A 343 -15.97 -20.67 -13.43
C LYS A 343 -16.38 -19.58 -14.41
N LEU A 344 -17.01 -18.52 -13.91
CA LEU A 344 -17.30 -17.30 -14.66
C LEU A 344 -16.66 -16.12 -13.97
N ASN A 345 -15.83 -15.36 -14.69
CA ASN A 345 -15.28 -14.11 -14.20
C ASN A 345 -16.03 -12.94 -14.83
N LEU A 346 -16.40 -11.99 -13.98
CA LEU A 346 -17.20 -10.83 -14.33
C LEU A 346 -16.52 -9.57 -13.79
N TRP A 347 -16.13 -8.68 -14.71
CA TRP A 347 -15.44 -7.43 -14.42
C TRP A 347 -16.43 -6.27 -14.38
N ILE A 348 -16.55 -5.64 -13.21
CA ILE A 348 -17.44 -4.51 -12.96
C ILE A 348 -16.63 -3.29 -12.51
N HIS A 349 -17.18 -2.11 -12.76
CA HIS A 349 -16.70 -0.87 -12.17
C HIS A 349 -17.07 -0.76 -10.67
N PRO A 350 -16.18 -0.26 -9.78
CA PRO A 350 -16.46 -0.14 -8.34
C PRO A 350 -17.74 0.60 -7.96
N SER A 351 -18.19 1.57 -8.78
CA SER A 351 -19.43 2.31 -8.51
C SER A 351 -20.68 1.45 -8.65
N ILE A 352 -20.64 0.46 -9.54
CA ILE A 352 -21.77 -0.41 -9.89
C ILE A 352 -21.84 -1.61 -8.93
N GLU A 353 -20.70 -1.98 -8.36
CA GLU A 353 -20.52 -3.19 -7.58
C GLU A 353 -21.54 -3.35 -6.44
N LEU A 354 -21.80 -2.28 -5.67
CA LEU A 354 -22.72 -2.33 -4.54
C LEU A 354 -24.16 -2.58 -4.98
N ASP A 355 -24.58 -1.99 -6.09
CA ASP A 355 -25.95 -2.13 -6.58
C ASP A 355 -26.15 -3.52 -7.17
N PHE A 356 -25.17 -4.03 -7.92
CA PHE A 356 -25.23 -5.38 -8.47
C PHE A 356 -25.23 -6.47 -7.38
N LEU A 357 -24.45 -6.32 -6.31
CA LEU A 357 -24.43 -7.28 -5.21
C LEU A 357 -25.75 -7.30 -4.42
N LYS A 358 -26.44 -6.15 -4.28
CA LYS A 358 -27.78 -6.10 -3.68
C LYS A 358 -28.79 -6.88 -4.52
N GLU A 359 -28.79 -6.68 -5.83
CA GLU A 359 -29.72 -7.39 -6.71
C GLU A 359 -29.43 -8.90 -6.77
N ILE A 360 -28.15 -9.29 -6.74
CA ILE A 360 -27.79 -10.71 -6.61
C ILE A 360 -28.27 -11.29 -5.27
N SER A 361 -28.18 -10.54 -4.18
CA SER A 361 -28.61 -11.05 -2.85
C SER A 361 -30.11 -11.33 -2.77
N LEU A 362 -30.92 -10.73 -3.65
CA LEU A 362 -32.35 -11.04 -3.77
C LEU A 362 -32.59 -12.39 -4.47
N LEU A 363 -31.60 -12.92 -5.19
CA LEU A 363 -31.67 -14.27 -5.78
C LEU A 363 -31.18 -15.27 -4.72
N ASN A 364 -32.13 -15.90 -4.02
CA ASN A 364 -31.91 -16.86 -2.93
C ASN A 364 -31.02 -18.09 -3.29
N GLU A 365 -30.59 -18.22 -4.55
CA GLU A 365 -29.83 -19.36 -5.08
C GLU A 365 -28.29 -19.17 -5.01
N ILE A 366 -27.80 -18.00 -4.56
CA ILE A 366 -26.36 -17.67 -4.55
C ILE A 366 -25.81 -17.47 -3.13
N LYS A 367 -24.73 -18.19 -2.79
CA LYS A 367 -23.96 -17.94 -1.56
C LYS A 367 -22.84 -16.93 -1.84
N ILE A 368 -22.92 -15.77 -1.20
CA ILE A 368 -21.92 -14.70 -1.35
C ILE A 368 -20.79 -14.89 -0.35
N ILE A 369 -19.58 -15.17 -0.84
CA ILE A 369 -18.36 -15.23 -0.03
C ILE A 369 -17.65 -13.89 -0.14
N SER A 370 -17.85 -13.02 0.86
CA SER A 370 -17.08 -11.77 0.94
C SER A 370 -15.78 -11.99 1.75
N PRO A 371 -14.60 -11.61 1.24
CA PRO A 371 -13.33 -11.86 1.93
C PRO A 371 -13.04 -10.90 3.10
N SER A 372 -13.94 -9.99 3.44
CA SER A 372 -13.72 -9.04 4.55
C SER A 372 -15.01 -8.38 5.03
N LYS A 373 -15.67 -9.02 5.98
CA LYS A 373 -16.23 -8.43 7.21
C LYS A 373 -16.87 -9.54 8.03
N TYR A 374 -16.55 -9.53 9.33
CA TYR A 374 -17.34 -10.19 10.37
C TYR A 374 -18.84 -9.98 10.11
N CYS A 375 -19.49 -11.02 9.63
CA CYS A 375 -20.90 -11.25 9.92
C CYS A 375 -20.92 -12.51 10.77
N ASN A 376 -21.54 -12.37 11.93
CA ASN A 376 -21.62 -13.39 12.95
C ASN A 376 -22.15 -14.70 12.37
N ASN A 377 -21.69 -15.79 12.98
CA ASN A 377 -22.18 -17.14 12.79
C ASN A 377 -23.70 -17.16 12.72
N THR A 378 -24.22 -17.38 11.53
CA THR A 378 -25.43 -18.19 11.30
C THR A 378 -25.12 -19.03 10.08
N GLU A 379 -24.54 -20.21 10.33
CA GLU A 379 -24.59 -21.31 9.39
C GLU A 379 -26.07 -21.70 9.22
N GLU A 380 -26.75 -21.03 8.30
CA GLU A 380 -28.01 -21.55 7.77
C GLU A 380 -27.69 -22.31 6.49
N ASN A 381 -27.88 -23.62 6.59
CA ASN A 381 -27.80 -24.59 5.50
C ASN A 381 -28.84 -24.26 4.43
N LEU A 382 -28.47 -23.41 3.48
CA LEU A 382 -29.10 -23.35 2.18
C LEU A 382 -28.19 -24.11 1.20
N GLU A 383 -28.75 -25.06 0.47
CA GLU A 383 -28.08 -25.80 -0.60
C GLU A 383 -27.75 -24.85 -1.77
N ALA A 384 -26.82 -23.92 -1.59
CA ALA A 384 -26.41 -23.00 -2.63
C ALA A 384 -25.69 -23.77 -3.75
N SER A 385 -26.18 -23.63 -4.98
CA SER A 385 -25.60 -24.24 -6.19
C SER A 385 -24.44 -23.41 -6.76
N VAL A 386 -24.37 -22.12 -6.42
CA VAL A 386 -23.36 -21.18 -6.93
C VAL A 386 -22.72 -20.39 -5.79
N GLU A 387 -21.40 -20.36 -5.77
CA GLU A 387 -20.56 -19.54 -4.92
C GLU A 387 -20.13 -18.27 -5.65
N LEU A 388 -20.30 -17.11 -5.02
CA LEU A 388 -19.82 -15.84 -5.53
C LEU A 388 -18.63 -15.33 -4.71
N ASN A 389 -17.46 -15.29 -5.34
CA ASN A 389 -16.21 -14.78 -4.77
C ASN A 389 -15.92 -13.36 -5.27
N VAL A 390 -15.87 -12.40 -4.34
CA VAL A 390 -15.54 -11.01 -4.65
C VAL A 390 -14.02 -10.78 -4.53
N LEU A 391 -13.30 -10.70 -5.65
CA LEU A 391 -11.84 -10.64 -5.69
C LEU A 391 -11.30 -9.19 -5.71
N LYS A 392 -11.60 -8.41 -4.67
CA LYS A 392 -11.06 -7.05 -4.53
C LYS A 392 -9.56 -7.06 -4.25
N ASN A 393 -8.80 -6.27 -5.01
CA ASN A 393 -7.36 -6.06 -4.84
C ASN A 393 -6.49 -7.34 -4.89
N LYS A 394 -7.06 -8.47 -5.33
CA LYS A 394 -6.31 -9.73 -5.51
C LYS A 394 -5.76 -9.85 -6.94
N ILE A 395 -6.53 -9.40 -7.92
CA ILE A 395 -6.16 -9.44 -9.33
C ILE A 395 -5.86 -8.02 -9.79
N SER A 396 -4.77 -7.84 -10.51
CA SER A 396 -4.42 -6.59 -11.19
C SER A 396 -4.74 -6.72 -12.68
N ARG A 397 -5.21 -5.62 -13.28
CA ARG A 397 -5.57 -5.59 -14.70
C ARG A 397 -4.92 -4.38 -15.35
N PHE A 398 -4.05 -4.64 -16.31
CA PHE A 398 -3.43 -3.60 -17.14
C PHE A 398 -4.03 -3.65 -18.54
N GLN A 399 -4.29 -2.47 -19.12
CA GLN A 399 -4.69 -2.35 -20.50
C GLN A 399 -3.55 -1.76 -21.31
N LEU A 400 -3.06 -2.53 -22.27
CA LEU A 400 -2.13 -2.06 -23.28
C LEU A 400 -2.91 -1.68 -24.55
N ILE A 401 -2.55 -0.54 -25.15
CA ILE A 401 -3.20 0.02 -26.34
C ILE A 401 -2.11 0.35 -27.36
N GLY A 402 -2.28 -0.07 -28.61
CA GLY A 402 -1.41 0.26 -29.75
C GLY A 402 -0.87 -0.97 -30.47
N PRO A 403 -0.38 -0.82 -31.72
CA PRO A 403 -0.03 -1.96 -32.57
C PRO A 403 1.17 -2.76 -32.06
N LYS A 404 2.16 -2.11 -31.42
CA LYS A 404 3.37 -2.79 -30.95
C LYS A 404 3.23 -3.42 -29.56
N SER A 405 2.05 -3.36 -28.94
CA SER A 405 1.86 -3.84 -27.57
C SER A 405 2.19 -5.33 -27.42
N LEU A 406 1.78 -6.16 -28.38
CA LEU A 406 1.99 -7.61 -28.32
C LEU A 406 3.47 -7.97 -28.45
N ILE A 407 4.19 -7.26 -29.33
CA ILE A 407 5.64 -7.41 -29.50
C ILE A 407 6.36 -7.11 -28.18
N TYR A 408 6.02 -6.01 -27.51
CA TYR A 408 6.62 -5.67 -26.22
C TYR A 408 6.27 -6.70 -25.14
N LEU A 409 5.03 -7.21 -25.11
CA LEU A 409 4.66 -8.28 -24.18
C LEU A 409 5.46 -9.55 -24.42
N ASN A 410 5.69 -9.94 -25.68
CA ASN A 410 6.48 -11.11 -26.01
C ASN A 410 7.96 -10.96 -25.62
N CYS A 411 8.52 -9.75 -25.74
CA CYS A 411 9.88 -9.50 -25.26
C CYS A 411 10.01 -9.55 -23.73
N VAL A 412 8.94 -9.24 -22.99
CA VAL A 412 8.94 -9.16 -21.52
C VAL A 412 8.55 -10.48 -20.86
N PHE A 413 7.52 -11.15 -21.37
CA PHE A 413 7.04 -12.41 -20.81
C PHE A 413 7.86 -13.58 -21.31
N LYS A 414 8.47 -14.29 -20.37
CA LYS A 414 9.12 -15.57 -20.59
C LYS A 414 8.14 -16.66 -20.19
N LEU A 415 7.87 -17.57 -21.11
CA LEU A 415 7.00 -18.72 -20.89
C LEU A 415 7.74 -19.82 -20.13
N VAL A 416 7.00 -20.59 -19.36
CA VAL A 416 7.49 -21.84 -18.75
C VAL A 416 7.99 -22.80 -19.84
N LEU A 417 9.05 -23.54 -19.55
CA LEU A 417 9.63 -24.50 -20.50
C LEU A 417 8.75 -25.74 -20.63
N ASP A 418 8.72 -26.34 -21.82
CA ASP A 418 7.88 -27.52 -22.10
C ASP A 418 8.14 -28.67 -21.10
N LYS A 419 9.39 -28.90 -20.69
CA LYS A 419 9.76 -29.91 -19.69
C LYS A 419 9.17 -29.67 -18.30
N GLU A 420 9.02 -28.41 -17.92
CA GLU A 420 8.44 -28.01 -16.63
C GLU A 420 6.91 -28.09 -16.67
N LEU A 421 6.33 -27.90 -17.87
CA LEU A 421 4.90 -28.04 -18.13
C LEU A 421 4.42 -29.48 -17.88
N ASP A 422 5.21 -30.46 -18.31
CA ASP A 422 4.95 -31.89 -18.13
C ASP A 422 4.97 -32.27 -16.63
N ASN A 423 5.82 -31.62 -15.82
CA ASN A 423 5.87 -31.83 -14.38
C ASN A 423 4.65 -31.25 -13.63
N LEU A 424 3.94 -30.29 -14.25
CA LEU A 424 2.81 -29.56 -13.66
C LEU A 424 1.45 -30.05 -14.17
N ASP A 425 1.40 -31.14 -14.94
CA ASP A 425 0.21 -31.66 -15.62
C ASP A 425 -0.53 -30.60 -16.47
N CYS A 426 0.22 -29.63 -17.03
CA CYS A 426 -0.32 -28.48 -17.76
C CYS A 426 -0.10 -28.58 -19.27
N SER A 427 -0.11 -29.78 -19.85
CA SER A 427 0.21 -30.05 -21.26
C SER A 427 -0.68 -29.31 -22.27
N GLY A 428 -1.92 -28.95 -21.88
CA GLY A 428 -2.85 -28.18 -22.72
C GLY A 428 -2.39 -26.76 -23.08
N TYR A 429 -1.38 -26.22 -22.39
CA TYR A 429 -0.81 -24.90 -22.71
C TYR A 429 0.22 -24.94 -23.84
N ARG A 430 0.66 -26.13 -24.28
CA ARG A 430 1.76 -26.26 -25.25
C ARG A 430 1.44 -25.64 -26.60
N ASP A 431 0.22 -25.85 -27.09
CA ASP A 431 -0.22 -25.27 -28.35
C ASP A 431 -0.32 -23.74 -28.26
N ILE A 432 -0.76 -23.23 -27.11
CA ILE A 432 -0.85 -21.79 -26.86
C ILE A 432 0.55 -21.17 -26.76
N HIS A 433 1.49 -21.85 -26.09
CA HIS A 433 2.88 -21.41 -25.97
C HIS A 433 3.56 -21.38 -27.35
N ASN A 434 3.34 -22.41 -28.17
CA ASN A 434 3.83 -22.45 -29.54
C ASN A 434 3.23 -21.33 -30.39
N TRP A 435 1.92 -21.10 -30.25
CA TRP A 435 1.26 -19.97 -30.90
C TRP A 435 1.87 -18.62 -30.48
N TRP A 436 2.10 -18.43 -29.19
CA TRP A 436 2.69 -17.20 -28.65
C TRP A 436 4.12 -16.97 -29.17
N ARG A 437 4.97 -18.01 -29.17
CA ARG A 437 6.35 -17.93 -29.67
C ARG A 437 6.40 -17.59 -31.17
N LEU A 438 5.53 -18.19 -31.98
CA LEU A 438 5.58 -18.10 -33.44
C LEU A 438 4.78 -16.93 -34.03
N PHE A 439 3.59 -16.66 -33.50
CA PHE A 439 2.65 -15.69 -34.10
C PHE A 439 2.63 -14.35 -33.40
N ALA A 440 2.90 -14.27 -32.09
CA ALA A 440 2.77 -13.01 -31.37
C ALA A 440 3.79 -11.93 -31.83
N THR A 441 4.97 -12.33 -32.34
CA THR A 441 5.94 -11.40 -32.95
C THR A 441 5.56 -10.98 -34.37
N ARG A 442 4.81 -11.80 -35.10
CA ARG A 442 4.44 -11.58 -36.51
C ARG A 442 3.21 -10.70 -36.67
N ILE A 443 2.37 -10.60 -35.63
CA ILE A 443 1.18 -9.74 -35.64
C ILE A 443 1.63 -8.28 -35.53
N VAL A 444 1.57 -7.56 -36.65
CA VAL A 444 1.92 -6.14 -36.73
C VAL A 444 0.81 -5.26 -36.12
N THR A 445 -0.45 -5.69 -36.25
CA THR A 445 -1.61 -4.92 -35.77
C THR A 445 -2.60 -5.81 -35.03
N ASN A 446 -2.98 -5.41 -33.82
CA ASN A 446 -3.96 -6.14 -33.00
C ASN A 446 -5.35 -6.27 -33.65
N SER A 447 -5.64 -5.52 -34.72
CA SER A 447 -6.91 -5.60 -35.48
C SER A 447 -7.08 -6.90 -36.26
N SER A 448 -6.01 -7.67 -36.49
CA SER A 448 -6.12 -8.98 -37.13
C SER A 448 -6.67 -10.05 -36.20
N LEU A 449 -6.66 -9.81 -34.89
CA LEU A 449 -7.25 -10.70 -33.91
C LEU A 449 -8.74 -10.41 -33.78
N GLN A 450 -9.52 -11.48 -33.60
CA GLN A 450 -10.93 -11.33 -33.29
C GLN A 450 -11.11 -10.56 -31.98
N SER A 451 -12.14 -9.72 -31.92
CA SER A 451 -12.39 -8.91 -30.73
C SER A 451 -12.64 -9.78 -29.52
N GLY A 452 -11.87 -9.52 -28.45
CA GLY A 452 -12.04 -10.18 -27.16
C GLY A 452 -11.30 -11.50 -27.01
N THR A 453 -10.43 -11.91 -27.95
CA THR A 453 -9.63 -13.14 -27.81
C THR A 453 -8.88 -13.16 -26.48
N LEU A 454 -9.00 -14.27 -25.76
CA LEU A 454 -8.40 -14.55 -24.47
C LEU A 454 -7.32 -15.62 -24.65
N ILE A 455 -6.12 -15.33 -24.15
CA ILE A 455 -4.97 -16.22 -24.23
C ILE A 455 -4.42 -16.35 -22.82
N ASN A 456 -4.42 -17.58 -22.30
CA ASN A 456 -3.86 -17.89 -21.00
C ASN A 456 -2.44 -18.43 -21.21
N LEU A 457 -1.48 -17.84 -20.51
CA LEU A 457 -0.07 -18.21 -20.56
C LEU A 457 0.37 -18.64 -19.16
N LEU A 458 1.39 -19.48 -19.11
CA LEU A 458 2.05 -19.93 -17.88
C LEU A 458 3.53 -19.58 -17.94
#